data_AF-A0A9D2CZC0-F1
#
_entry.id   AF-A0A9D2CZC0-F1
#
_cell.length_a   1.000
_cell.length_b   1.000
_cell.length_c   1.000
_cell.angle_alpha   90.00
_cell.angle_beta   90.00
_cell.angle_gamma   90.00
#
_symmetry.space_group_name_H-M   'P 1'
#
loop_
_entity.id
_entity.type
_entity.pdbx_description
1 polymer ?
#
loop_
_entity_poly.entity_id
_entity_poly.type
_entity_poly.pdbx_seq_one_letter_code
_entity_poly.pdbx_strand_id
1 'polypeptide(L)' 'MAGRDAKKQIPLRISAKLYDELSAWAEDEFRSLNGQIEYLLHECVLARRGKRDKTQEK' A
#
# COMPACT_ATOMS: atom_id res chain seq x y z
N MET A 1 -0.34 -26.29 -4.02
CA MET A 1 0.08 -25.23 -4.97
C MET A 1 0.42 -23.99 -4.17
N ALA A 2 1.69 -23.77 -3.83
CA ALA A 2 2.14 -22.57 -3.13
C ALA A 2 3.12 -21.86 -4.06
N GLY A 3 2.73 -20.71 -4.62
CA GLY A 3 3.60 -20.01 -5.55
C GLY A 3 2.91 -18.96 -6.40
N ARG A 4 2.62 -17.81 -5.78
CA ARG A 4 2.90 -16.45 -6.30
C ARG A 4 2.42 -15.31 -5.40
N ASP A 5 1.54 -15.59 -4.43
CA ASP A 5 0.90 -14.54 -3.59
C ASP A 5 1.01 -14.79 -2.07
N ALA A 6 2.10 -15.39 -1.60
CA ALA A 6 2.32 -15.52 -0.16
C ALA A 6 2.67 -14.14 0.42
N LYS A 7 1.71 -13.50 1.10
CA LYS A 7 1.94 -12.24 1.82
C LYS A 7 3.04 -12.45 2.86
N LYS A 8 4.16 -11.75 2.69
CA LYS A 8 5.27 -11.78 3.65
C LYS A 8 4.91 -10.90 4.86
N GLN A 9 4.81 -11.51 6.04
CA GLN A 9 4.64 -10.75 7.28
C GLN A 9 5.98 -10.11 7.67
N ILE A 10 5.98 -8.79 7.81
CA ILE A 10 7.14 -8.02 8.26
C ILE A 10 6.75 -7.23 9.51
N PRO A 11 7.53 -7.25 10.59
CA PRO A 11 7.31 -6.34 11.71
C PRO A 11 7.63 -4.91 11.26
N LEU A 12 6.63 -4.03 11.28
CA LEU A 12 6.78 -2.63 10.92
C LEU A 12 6.70 -1.76 12.18
N ARG A 13 7.68 -0.86 12.35
CA ARG A 13 7.69 0.13 13.42
C ARG A 13 7.37 1.49 12.81
N ILE A 14 6.32 2.14 13.29
CA ILE A 14 5.90 3.48 12.90
C ILE A 14 5.57 4.29 14.16
N SER A 15 5.57 5.62 14.04
CA SER A 15 5.15 6.49 15.15
C SER A 15 3.64 6.35 15.39
N ALA A 16 3.21 6.54 16.64
CA ALA A 16 1.78 6.48 17.00
C ALA A 16 0.94 7.46 16.16
N LYS A 17 1.44 8.69 15.99
CA LYS A 17 0.77 9.71 15.16
C LYS A 17 0.52 9.24 13.73
N LEU A 18 1.51 8.60 13.10
CA LEU A 18 1.34 8.07 11.73
C LEU A 18 0.35 6.90 11.71
N TYR A 19 0.35 6.04 12.73
CA TYR A 19 -0.64 4.97 12.86
C TYR A 19 -2.06 5.52 12.92
N ASP A 20 -2.30 6.56 13.72
CA ASP A 20 -3.62 7.18 13.86
C ASP A 20 -4.09 7.81 12.55
N GLU A 21 -3.21 8.56 11.87
CA GLU A 21 -3.50 9.16 10.55
C GLU A 21 -3.83 8.10 9.49
N LEU A 22 -3.08 6.99 9.45
CA LEU A 22 -3.33 5.89 8.52
C LEU A 22 -4.62 5.12 8.86
N SER A 23 -4.95 5.01 10.14
CA SER A 23 -6.17 4.33 10.60
C SER A 23 -7.42 5.12 10.23
N ALA A 24 -7.42 6.43 10.49
CA ALA A 24 -8.51 7.32 10.08
C ALA A 24 -8.71 7.29 8.56
N TRP A 25 -7.62 7.35 7.78
CA TRP A 25 -7.73 7.28 6.32
C TRP A 25 -8.27 5.91 5.84
N ALA A 26 -7.85 4.82 6.46
CA ALA A 26 -8.38 3.50 6.13
C ALA A 26 -9.89 3.41 6.43
N GLU A 27 -10.35 3.98 7.55
CA GLU A 27 -11.76 4.05 7.92
C GLU A 27 -12.58 4.86 6.91
N ASP A 28 -12.08 6.03 6.49
CA ASP A 28 -12.74 6.89 5.50
C ASP A 28 -12.93 6.17 4.14
N GLU A 29 -12.01 5.29 3.76
CA GLU A 29 -12.07 4.50 2.53
C GLU A 29 -12.70 3.11 2.71
N PHE A 30 -13.24 2.80 3.90
CA PHE A 30 -13.79 1.50 4.30
C PHE A 30 -12.83 0.32 4.05
N ARG A 31 -11.53 0.53 4.30
CA ARG A 31 -10.46 -0.47 4.17
C ARG A 31 -9.91 -0.89 5.53
N SER A 32 -9.29 -2.07 5.57
CA SER A 32 -8.43 -2.42 6.71
C SER A 32 -7.15 -1.61 6.70
N LEU A 33 -6.60 -1.32 7.88
CA LEU A 33 -5.31 -0.64 8.02
C LEU A 33 -4.18 -1.35 7.24
N ASN A 34 -4.11 -2.67 7.31
CA ASN A 34 -3.12 -3.45 6.56
C ASN A 34 -3.30 -3.29 5.04
N GLY A 35 -4.55 -3.27 4.56
CA GLY A 35 -4.86 -3.00 3.15
C GLY A 35 -4.46 -1.59 2.73
N GLN A 36 -4.64 -0.60 3.61
CA GLN A 36 -4.21 0.77 3.36
C GLN A 36 -2.69 0.89 3.27
N ILE A 37 -1.97 0.27 4.20
CA ILE A 37 -0.50 0.22 4.18
C ILE A 37 0.00 -0.47 2.91
N GLU A 38 -0.61 -1.59 2.51
CA GLU A 38 -0.25 -2.32 1.28
C GLU A 38 -0.45 -1.46 0.03
N TYR A 39 -1.59 -0.76 -0.07
CA TYR A 39 -1.89 0.17 -1.15
C TYR A 39 -0.85 1.30 -1.24
N LEU A 40 -0.56 1.97 -0.12
CA LEU A 40 0.41 3.07 -0.11
C LEU A 40 1.81 2.62 -0.50
N LEU A 41 2.27 1.47 0.01
CA LEU A 41 3.56 0.92 -0.36
C LEU A 41 3.61 0.56 -1.85
N HIS A 42 2.53 0.02 -2.41
CA HIS A 42 2.42 -0.26 -3.84
C HIS A 42 2.53 1.02 -4.67
N GLU A 43 1.75 2.04 -4.34
CA GLU A 43 1.78 3.34 -5.02
C GLU A 43 3.16 4.01 -4.91
N CYS A 44 3.80 3.97 -3.74
CA CYS A 44 5.17 4.48 -3.56
C CYS A 44 6.18 3.75 -4.47
N VAL A 45 6.08 2.42 -4.60
CA VAL A 45 6.95 1.63 -5.49
C VAL A 45 6.68 1.96 -6.96
N LEU A 46 5.42 2.09 -7.35
CA LEU A 46 5.05 2.50 -8.72
C LEU A 46 5.56 3.90 -9.06
N ALA A 47 5.38 4.86 -8.16
CA ALA A 47 5.87 6.22 -8.31
C ALA A 47 7.39 6.25 -8.42
N ARG A 48 8.10 5.48 -7.57
CA ARG A 48 9.57 5.35 -7.64
C ARG A 48 10.06 4.73 -8.94
N ARG A 49 9.33 3.77 -9.50
CA ARG A 49 9.64 3.15 -10.80
C ARG A 49 9.38 4.10 -11.97
N GLY A 50 8.82 5.29 -11.72
CA GLY A 50 8.62 6.34 -12.69
C GLY A 50 7.66 5.90 -13.78
N LYS A 51 6.35 5.83 -13.49
CA LYS A 51 5.27 5.70 -14.48
C LYS A 51 5.62 4.75 -15.65
N ARG A 52 5.33 3.46 -15.53
CA ARG A 52 5.11 2.68 -16.75
C ARG A 52 3.88 3.24 -17.44
N ASP A 53 4.15 4.00 -18.50
CA ASP A 53 3.36 4.09 -19.71
C ASP A 53 2.12 5.02 -19.64
N LYS A 54 2.35 6.30 -20.02
CA LYS A 54 1.35 7.12 -20.71
C LYS A 54 1.26 6.72 -22.21
N THR A 55 1.27 5.42 -22.54
CA THR A 55 1.17 4.92 -23.93
C THR A 55 0.09 3.84 -24.07
N GLN A 56 -1.09 4.06 -23.49
CA GLN A 56 -2.32 3.58 -24.12
C GLN A 56 -3.28 4.76 -24.26
N GLU A 57 -2.84 5.71 -25.08
CA GLU A 57 -3.75 6.56 -25.85
C GLU A 57 -3.81 5.94 -27.25
N LYS A 58 -4.82 5.09 -27.46
CA LYS A 58 -5.59 4.91 -28.70
C LYS A 58 -6.70 3.89 -28.50
#